data_AF-A0A2V8C5J9-F1
#
_entry.id   AF-A0A2V8C5J9-F1
#
_cell.length_a   1.000
_cell.length_b   1.000
_cell.length_c   1.000
_cell.angle_alpha   90.00
_cell.angle_beta   90.00
_cell.angle_gamma   90.00
#
_symmetry.space_group_name_H-M   'P 1'
#
loop_
_entity.id
_entity.type
_entity.pdbx_description
1 polymer ?
#
loop_
_entity_poly.entity_id
_entity_poly.type
_entity_poly.pdbx_seq_one_letter_code
_entity_poly.pdbx_strand_id
1 'polypeptide(L)'
;LAQDDVDEAIEELERERKLAEPHRLYGREYAMYALHGTGAALLRAGKPRDAIDRFQDALQLYPDHAPSHLGLALAGRAAGLNPSGADALNQADRALVTLTQTRPIEAAIVRAQVLAARRDFGGAAASLGRLLLDAPPGFAG
;
A
#
# COMPACT_ATOMS: atom_id res chain seq x y z
N LEU A 1 -17.44 -6.98 -17.00
CA LEU A 1 -16.98 -7.92 -15.95
C LEU A 1 -15.79 -7.31 -15.22
N ALA A 2 -14.52 -7.54 -15.59
CA ALA A 2 -13.38 -7.07 -14.78
C ALA A 2 -13.28 -5.54 -14.56
N GLN A 3 -13.84 -4.72 -15.46
CA GLN A 3 -13.84 -3.26 -15.31
C GLN A 3 -15.03 -2.75 -14.50
N ASP A 4 -16.18 -3.41 -14.59
CA ASP A 4 -17.35 -3.11 -13.75
C ASP A 4 -17.03 -3.43 -12.27
N ASP A 5 -16.31 -4.53 -12.01
CA ASP A 5 -15.88 -4.92 -10.66
C ASP A 5 -14.91 -3.90 -10.03
N VAL A 6 -14.11 -3.21 -10.85
CA VAL A 6 -13.20 -2.16 -10.40
C VAL A 6 -13.97 -0.89 -10.06
N ASP A 7 -14.89 -0.49 -10.94
CA ASP A 7 -15.67 0.73 -10.75
C ASP A 7 -16.58 0.58 -9.51
N GLU A 8 -17.18 -0.58 -9.28
CA GLU A 8 -17.94 -0.90 -8.07
C GLU A 8 -17.06 -0.84 -6.80
N ALA A 9 -15.86 -1.42 -6.84
CA ALA A 9 -14.92 -1.35 -5.72
C ALA A 9 -14.50 0.09 -5.40
N ILE A 10 -14.28 0.91 -6.42
CA ILE A 10 -13.94 2.33 -6.25
C ILE A 10 -15.12 3.09 -5.65
N GLU A 11 -16.35 2.85 -6.11
CA GLU A 11 -17.55 3.48 -5.56
C GLU A 11 -17.77 3.12 -4.09
N GLU A 12 -17.52 1.87 -3.68
CA GLU A 12 -17.61 1.47 -2.27
C GLU A 12 -16.56 2.21 -1.43
N LEU A 13 -15.29 2.22 -1.86
CA LEU A 13 -14.22 2.93 -1.15
C LEU A 13 -14.48 4.44 -1.07
N GLU A 14 -15.08 5.03 -2.11
CA GLU A 14 -15.46 6.43 -2.09
C GLU A 14 -16.64 6.70 -1.14
N ARG A 15 -17.60 5.78 -1.04
CA ARG A 15 -18.66 5.85 -0.03
C ARG A 15 -18.08 5.77 1.37
N GLU A 16 -17.21 4.81 1.65
CA GLU A 16 -16.51 4.68 2.93
C GLU A 16 -15.73 5.96 3.29
N ARG A 17 -15.00 6.53 2.31
CA ARG A 17 -14.26 7.78 2.49
C ARG A 17 -15.19 8.96 2.82
N LYS A 18 -16.34 9.07 2.15
CA LYS A 18 -17.32 10.15 2.42
C LYS A 18 -17.97 10.02 3.80
N LEU A 19 -18.10 8.80 4.31
CA LEU A 19 -18.60 8.52 5.66
C LEU A 19 -17.54 8.79 6.75
N ALA A 20 -16.27 8.91 6.38
CA ALA A 20 -15.19 9.32 7.27
C ALA A 20 -15.28 10.84 7.57
N GLU A 21 -16.21 11.22 8.44
CA GLU A 21 -16.34 12.58 8.96
C GLU A 21 -15.01 13.07 9.59
N PRO A 22 -14.55 14.32 9.33
CA PRO A 22 -13.29 14.88 9.86
C PRO A 22 -13.18 14.88 11.39
N HIS A 23 -14.31 14.79 12.10
CA HIS A 23 -14.41 14.90 13.57
C HIS A 23 -14.53 13.55 14.28
N ARG A 24 -14.55 12.42 13.56
CA ARG A 24 -14.43 11.10 14.18
C ARG A 24 -12.97 10.76 14.40
N LEU A 25 -12.64 10.30 15.62
CA LEU A 25 -11.37 9.64 15.91
C LEU A 25 -11.15 8.58 14.81
N TYR A 26 -10.00 8.61 14.13
CA TYR A 26 -9.61 7.77 12.97
C TYR A 26 -10.11 8.18 11.56
N GLY A 27 -10.89 9.24 11.38
CA GLY A 27 -11.43 9.62 10.05
C GLY A 27 -10.35 9.85 8.97
N ARG A 28 -9.23 10.47 9.33
CA ARG A 28 -8.09 10.62 8.41
C ARG A 28 -7.50 9.26 8.01
N GLU A 29 -7.32 8.34 8.96
CA GLU A 29 -6.70 7.02 8.72
C GLU A 29 -7.59 6.18 7.80
N TYR A 30 -8.91 6.19 8.02
CA TYR A 30 -9.87 5.56 7.13
C TYR A 30 -9.83 6.14 5.72
N ALA A 31 -9.83 7.48 5.58
CA ALA A 31 -9.76 8.13 4.27
C ALA A 31 -8.45 7.78 3.53
N MET A 32 -7.34 7.66 4.26
CA MET A 32 -6.06 7.24 3.72
C MET A 32 -6.12 5.80 3.20
N TYR A 33 -6.68 4.85 3.98
CA TYR A 33 -6.82 3.46 3.56
C TYR A 33 -7.74 3.33 2.35
N ALA A 34 -8.84 4.10 2.31
CA ALA A 34 -9.73 4.11 1.15
C ALA A 34 -8.99 4.59 -0.11
N LEU A 35 -8.24 5.70 -0.03
CA LEU A 35 -7.43 6.21 -1.13
C LEU A 35 -6.36 5.22 -1.59
N HIS A 36 -5.69 4.56 -0.66
CA HIS A 36 -4.75 3.48 -0.96
C HIS A 36 -5.44 2.33 -1.72
N GLY A 37 -6.60 1.88 -1.24
CA GLY A 37 -7.41 0.85 -1.87
C GLY A 37 -7.84 1.24 -3.29
N THR A 38 -8.27 2.49 -3.49
CA THR A 38 -8.65 3.01 -4.81
C THR A 38 -7.46 2.98 -5.77
N GLY A 39 -6.27 3.39 -5.30
CA GLY A 39 -5.04 3.30 -6.07
C GLY A 39 -4.69 1.88 -6.48
N ALA A 40 -4.85 0.91 -5.57
CA ALA A 40 -4.61 -0.51 -5.86
C ALA A 40 -5.61 -1.06 -6.90
N ALA A 41 -6.89 -0.70 -6.80
CA ALA A 41 -7.92 -1.10 -7.76
C ALA A 41 -7.64 -0.53 -9.17
N LEU A 42 -7.30 0.76 -9.25
CA LEU A 42 -6.94 1.44 -10.51
C LEU A 42 -5.69 0.82 -11.15
N LEU A 43 -4.69 0.47 -10.34
CA LEU A 43 -3.48 -0.18 -10.84
C LEU A 43 -3.79 -1.55 -11.44
N ARG A 44 -4.65 -2.35 -10.77
CA ARG A 44 -5.13 -3.64 -11.30
C ARG A 44 -5.93 -3.49 -12.59
N ALA A 45 -6.66 -2.38 -12.74
CA ALA A 45 -7.42 -2.05 -13.94
C ALA A 45 -6.57 -1.53 -15.10
N GLY A 46 -5.24 -1.47 -14.96
CA GLY A 46 -4.36 -0.94 -15.99
C GLY A 46 -4.44 0.58 -16.16
N LYS A 47 -4.90 1.31 -15.12
CA LYS A 47 -4.95 2.78 -15.06
C LYS A 47 -3.86 3.32 -14.12
N PRO A 48 -2.56 3.15 -14.44
CA PRO A 48 -1.48 3.44 -13.49
C PRO A 48 -1.30 4.93 -13.19
N ARG A 49 -1.70 5.84 -14.10
CA ARG A 49 -1.64 7.29 -13.83
C ARG A 49 -2.67 7.72 -12.78
N ASP A 50 -3.91 7.27 -12.92
CA ASP A 50 -4.95 7.55 -11.94
C ASP A 50 -4.63 6.92 -10.58
N ALA A 51 -3.97 5.74 -10.57
CA ALA A 51 -3.49 5.11 -9.36
C ALA A 51 -2.43 5.95 -8.63
N ILE A 52 -1.51 6.59 -9.38
CA ILE A 52 -0.50 7.49 -8.81
C ILE A 52 -1.19 8.62 -8.04
N ASP A 53 -2.19 9.26 -8.63
CA ASP A 53 -2.91 10.36 -7.99
C ASP A 53 -3.53 9.92 -6.67
N ARG A 54 -4.21 8.75 -6.63
CA ARG A 54 -4.83 8.24 -5.40
C ARG A 54 -3.81 7.88 -4.32
N PHE A 55 -2.67 7.32 -4.68
CA PHE A 55 -1.61 7.05 -3.71
C PHE A 55 -0.98 8.36 -3.19
N GLN A 56 -0.84 9.39 -4.02
CA GLN A 56 -0.39 10.71 -3.58
C GLN A 56 -1.39 11.34 -2.61
N ASP A 57 -2.69 11.27 -2.91
CA ASP A 57 -3.75 11.75 -2.02
C ASP A 57 -3.67 11.04 -0.64
N ALA A 58 -3.45 9.72 -0.62
CA ALA A 58 -3.26 8.96 0.62
C ALA A 58 -2.05 9.45 1.43
N LEU A 59 -0.94 9.77 0.75
CA LEU A 59 0.29 10.25 1.36
C LEU A 59 0.22 11.70 1.83
N GLN A 60 -0.67 12.51 1.26
CA GLN A 60 -0.99 13.83 1.81
C GLN A 60 -1.67 13.74 3.18
N LEU A 61 -2.47 12.68 3.41
CA LEU A 61 -3.08 12.42 4.71
C LEU A 61 -2.09 11.81 5.71
N TYR A 62 -1.30 10.82 5.26
CA TYR A 62 -0.27 10.16 6.06
C TYR A 62 1.02 9.99 5.26
N PRO A 63 2.00 10.90 5.44
CA PRO A 63 3.27 10.84 4.72
C PRO A 63 4.07 9.55 4.94
N ASP A 64 3.88 8.90 6.09
CA ASP A 64 4.60 7.68 6.47
C ASP A 64 3.80 6.39 6.18
N HIS A 65 2.82 6.43 5.26
CA HIS A 65 2.08 5.23 4.89
C HIS A 65 2.87 4.35 3.91
N ALA A 66 3.62 3.37 4.45
CA ALA A 66 4.48 2.48 3.66
C ALA A 66 3.77 1.76 2.50
N PRO A 67 2.54 1.23 2.64
CA PRO A 67 1.81 0.63 1.52
C PRO A 67 1.54 1.59 0.36
N SER A 68 1.26 2.87 0.62
CA SER A 68 1.02 3.86 -0.46
C SER A 68 2.31 4.24 -1.19
N HIS A 69 3.45 4.30 -0.50
CA HIS A 69 4.76 4.47 -1.15
C HIS A 69 5.10 3.28 -2.07
N LEU A 70 4.84 2.05 -1.60
CA LEU A 70 4.97 0.87 -2.46
C LEU A 70 4.01 0.93 -3.66
N GLY A 71 2.76 1.33 -3.45
CA GLY A 71 1.76 1.54 -4.51
C GLY A 71 2.24 2.53 -5.57
N LEU A 72 2.79 3.67 -5.16
CA LEU A 72 3.41 4.65 -6.07
C LEU A 72 4.55 4.05 -6.88
N ALA A 73 5.41 3.25 -6.26
CA ALA A 73 6.51 2.61 -6.96
C ALA A 73 6.02 1.67 -8.08
N LEU A 74 5.01 0.86 -7.78
CA LEU A 74 4.42 -0.08 -8.73
C LEU A 74 3.68 0.65 -9.84
N ALA A 75 2.88 1.66 -9.51
CA ALA A 75 2.15 2.47 -10.47
C ALA A 75 3.07 3.30 -11.37
N GLY A 76 4.13 3.90 -10.81
CA GLY A 76 5.16 4.61 -11.56
C GLY A 76 5.84 3.72 -12.59
N ARG A 77 6.20 2.49 -12.23
CA ARG A 77 6.76 1.51 -13.17
C ARG A 77 5.79 1.13 -14.28
N ALA A 78 4.53 0.87 -13.92
CA ALA A 78 3.50 0.55 -14.91
C ALA A 78 3.22 1.72 -15.86
N ALA A 79 3.38 2.97 -15.40
CA ALA A 79 3.28 4.18 -16.22
C ALA A 79 4.56 4.54 -16.99
N GLY A 80 5.67 3.81 -16.81
CA GLY A 80 6.97 4.11 -17.41
C GLY A 80 7.79 5.21 -16.72
N LEU A 81 7.38 5.67 -15.54
CA LEU A 81 8.00 6.73 -14.74
C LEU A 81 9.06 6.16 -13.77
N ASN A 82 10.08 5.50 -14.33
CA ASN A 82 11.04 4.67 -13.58
C ASN A 82 11.80 5.38 -12.44
N PRO A 83 12.31 6.63 -12.57
CA PRO A 83 13.06 7.28 -11.49
C PRO A 83 12.18 7.54 -10.26
N SER A 84 10.95 8.01 -10.49
CA SER A 84 9.98 8.29 -9.42
C SER A 84 9.61 7.02 -8.63
N GLY A 85 9.64 5.85 -9.27
CA GLY A 85 9.36 4.59 -8.59
C GLY A 85 10.48 4.13 -7.65
N ALA A 86 11.75 4.46 -7.94
CA ALA A 86 12.86 4.15 -7.05
C ALA A 86 12.82 5.02 -5.78
N ASP A 87 12.51 6.30 -5.92
CA ASP A 87 12.34 7.21 -4.79
C ASP A 87 11.19 6.79 -3.89
N ALA A 88 10.08 6.34 -4.46
CA ALA A 88 8.94 5.83 -3.71
C ALA A 88 9.30 4.57 -2.90
N LEU A 89 10.11 3.64 -3.43
CA LEU A 89 10.60 2.49 -2.65
C LEU A 89 11.50 2.90 -1.49
N ASN A 90 12.33 3.93 -1.66
CA ASN A 90 13.17 4.45 -0.58
C ASN A 90 12.32 5.10 0.53
N GLN A 91 11.22 5.75 0.17
CA GLN A 91 10.26 6.30 1.13
C GLN A 91 9.50 5.19 1.86
N ALA A 92 9.13 4.11 1.16
CA ALA A 92 8.53 2.93 1.77
C ALA A 92 9.46 2.31 2.84
N ASP A 93 10.76 2.18 2.57
CA ASP A 93 11.74 1.68 3.54
C ASP A 93 11.84 2.55 4.81
N ARG A 94 11.77 3.88 4.65
CA ARG A 94 11.77 4.81 5.78
C ARG A 94 10.52 4.64 6.63
N ALA A 95 9.35 4.58 5.99
CA ALA A 95 8.07 4.36 6.66
C ALA A 95 8.00 2.99 7.37
N LEU A 96 8.67 1.98 6.82
CA LEU A 96 8.75 0.65 7.42
C LEU A 96 9.45 0.62 8.79
N VAL A 97 10.34 1.58 9.10
CA VAL A 97 10.99 1.66 10.43
C VAL A 97 9.94 1.83 11.52
N THR A 98 9.03 2.78 11.35
CA THR A 98 7.92 3.04 12.28
C THR A 98 6.90 1.89 12.25
N LEU A 99 6.53 1.43 11.05
CA LEU A 99 5.53 0.36 10.90
C LEU A 99 5.97 -0.96 11.55
N THR A 100 7.28 -1.27 11.52
CA THR A 100 7.82 -2.49 12.17
C THR A 100 7.58 -2.47 13.69
N GLN A 101 7.57 -1.29 14.31
CA GLN A 101 7.37 -1.16 15.76
C GLN A 101 5.89 -1.25 16.14
N THR A 102 4.98 -0.71 15.33
CA THR A 102 3.56 -0.62 15.66
C THR A 102 2.75 -1.81 15.12
N ARG A 103 3.11 -2.33 13.95
CA ARG A 103 2.40 -3.38 13.22
C ARG A 103 3.40 -4.30 12.50
N PRO A 104 4.12 -5.17 13.23
CA PRO A 104 5.24 -5.95 12.69
C PRO A 104 4.82 -6.92 11.58
N ILE A 105 3.62 -7.50 11.66
CA ILE A 105 3.10 -8.40 10.62
C ILE A 105 2.87 -7.64 9.31
N GLU A 106 2.18 -6.50 9.37
CA GLU A 106 1.93 -5.64 8.21
C GLU A 106 3.26 -5.15 7.62
N ALA A 107 4.20 -4.72 8.46
CA ALA A 107 5.53 -4.29 8.05
C ALA A 107 6.31 -5.39 7.33
N ALA A 108 6.24 -6.64 7.80
CA ALA A 108 6.93 -7.76 7.16
C ALA A 108 6.38 -8.07 5.77
N ILE A 109 5.06 -8.01 5.60
CA ILE A 109 4.40 -8.20 4.29
C ILE A 109 4.83 -7.09 3.33
N VAL A 110 4.72 -5.82 3.74
CA VAL A 110 5.09 -4.67 2.90
C VAL A 110 6.59 -4.71 2.57
N ARG A 111 7.45 -5.07 3.52
CA ARG A 111 8.90 -5.25 3.28
C ARG A 111 9.16 -6.31 2.22
N ALA A 112 8.50 -7.46 2.31
CA ALA A 112 8.66 -8.52 1.31
C ALA A 112 8.24 -8.05 -0.08
N GLN A 113 7.16 -7.27 -0.18
CA GLN A 113 6.69 -6.69 -1.44
C GLN A 113 7.65 -5.62 -1.99
N VAL A 114 8.24 -4.77 -1.13
CA VAL A 114 9.29 -3.81 -1.52
C VAL A 114 10.52 -4.52 -2.08
N LEU A 115 10.98 -5.60 -1.42
CA LEU A 115 12.10 -6.41 -1.89
C LEU A 115 11.79 -7.10 -3.22
N ALA A 116 10.60 -7.69 -3.35
CA ALA A 116 10.13 -8.27 -4.60
C ALA A 116 10.05 -7.23 -5.72
N ALA A 117 9.59 -6.00 -5.43
CA ALA A 117 9.61 -4.91 -6.39
C ALA A 117 11.05 -4.58 -6.82
N ARG A 118 12.04 -4.67 -5.93
CA ARG A 118 13.47 -4.53 -6.30
C ARG A 118 14.06 -5.76 -7.00
N ARG A 119 13.28 -6.81 -7.27
CA ARG A 119 13.70 -8.12 -7.78
C ARG A 119 14.61 -8.89 -6.81
N ASP A 120 14.64 -8.52 -5.54
CA ASP A 120 15.29 -9.27 -4.47
C ASP A 120 14.32 -10.30 -3.88
N PHE A 121 14.10 -11.38 -4.63
CA PHE A 121 13.20 -12.46 -4.21
C PHE A 121 13.75 -13.25 -3.02
N GLY A 122 15.09 -13.33 -2.87
CA GLY A 122 15.74 -14.00 -1.75
C GLY A 122 15.48 -13.26 -0.43
N GLY A 123 15.67 -11.94 -0.44
CA GLY A 123 15.33 -11.08 0.70
C GLY A 123 13.83 -11.09 1.02
N ALA A 124 12.97 -11.12 0.01
CA ALA A 124 11.52 -11.21 0.20
C ALA A 124 11.12 -12.51 0.92
N ALA A 125 11.63 -13.66 0.45
CA ALA A 125 11.38 -14.96 1.06
C ALA A 125 11.93 -15.01 2.50
N ALA A 126 13.13 -14.49 2.75
CA ALA A 126 13.72 -14.43 4.08
C ALA A 126 12.91 -13.56 5.04
N SER A 127 12.35 -12.44 4.58
CA SER A 127 11.53 -11.54 5.39
C SER A 127 10.22 -12.21 5.84
N LEU A 128 9.53 -12.92 4.94
CA LEU A 128 8.34 -13.69 5.27
C LEU A 128 8.66 -14.91 6.14
N GLY A 129 9.80 -15.56 5.89
CA GLY A 129 10.27 -16.68 6.71
C GLY A 129 10.50 -16.29 8.17
N ARG A 130 11.12 -15.13 8.43
CA ARG A 130 11.27 -14.59 9.79
C ARG A 130 9.93 -14.31 10.46
N LEU A 131 8.98 -13.71 9.73
CA LEU A 131 7.63 -13.47 10.24
C LEU A 131 6.96 -14.77 10.73
N LEU A 132 7.04 -15.84 9.94
CA LEU A 132 6.44 -17.13 10.29
C LEU A 132 7.14 -17.82 11.47
N LEU A 133 8.45 -17.59 11.65
CA LEU A 133 9.23 -18.13 12.76
C LEU A 133 9.01 -17.34 14.07
N ASP A 134 8.83 -16.03 13.97
CA ASP A 134 8.63 -15.12 15.10
C ASP A 134 7.15 -15.04 15.54
N ALA A 135 6.21 -15.51 14.70
CA ALA A 135 4.80 -15.59 15.05
C ALA A 135 4.57 -16.69 16.12
N PRO A 136 3.86 -16.39 17.23
CA PRO A 136 3.58 -17.40 18.25
C PRO A 136 2.75 -18.56 17.67
N PRO A 137 2.98 -19.81 18.13
CA PRO A 137 2.24 -20.97 17.66
C PRO A 137 0.74 -20.79 17.92
N GLY A 138 -0.08 -20.87 16.87
CA GLY A 138 -1.55 -20.69 16.91
C GLY A 138 -2.12 -19.70 15.89
N PHE A 139 -1.28 -19.01 15.11
CA PHE A 139 -1.71 -17.97 14.16
C PHE A 139 -2.00 -18.45 12.72
N ALA A 140 -2.33 -19.73 12.53
CA ALA A 140 -2.75 -20.28 11.24
C ALA A 140 -4.11 -20.97 11.38
N GLY A 141 -5.16 -20.33 10.87
CA GLY A 141 -6.53 -20.86 10.82
C GLY A 141 -7.57 -19.85 11.24
#